data_AF-T1C3W7-F1
#
_entry.id   AF-T1C3W7-F1
#
_cell.length_a   1.000
_cell.length_b   1.000
_cell.length_c   1.000
_cell.angle_alpha   90.00
_cell.angle_beta   90.00
_cell.angle_gamma   90.00
#
_symmetry.space_group_name_H-M   'P 1'
#
loop_
_entity.id
_entity.type
_entity.pdbx_description
1 polymer ?
#
loop_
_entity_poly.entity_id
_entity_poly.type
_entity_poly.pdbx_seq_one_letter_code
_entity_poly.pdbx_strand_id
1 'polypeptide(L)'
;DEVEIEIELSGVSLGFEIMTPPGLEEMSGQLNQMFRQLAGSQHPKRQKVRIREAQKLLIEEESLKLVNDDELKSRALEAVEQDGIVFIDEIDKIARRSGEIAGGADVSREGVQRDLLPLIEGSTVSTRYGLVHTDHILFIASGAFHVSKPSDLIPELQGRLPIRVELKALSSDDFIRILTEPENSLTRQYRALLSTEGVTLKFEADGIRRPPRRSPRR
;
A
#
# COMPACT_ATOMS: atom_id res chain seq x y z
N ASP A 1 -27.01 -10.89 -26.37
CA ASP A 1 -26.53 -9.57 -25.90
C ASP A 1 -27.62 -8.52 -25.73
N GLU A 2 -28.70 -8.55 -26.53
CA GLU A 2 -29.82 -7.60 -26.38
C GLU A 2 -31.03 -8.14 -25.60
N VAL A 3 -30.94 -9.38 -25.07
CA VAL A 3 -32.02 -9.95 -24.26
C VAL A 3 -32.04 -9.26 -22.90
N GLU A 4 -33.20 -8.71 -22.54
CA GLU A 4 -33.46 -8.10 -21.25
C GLU A 4 -34.05 -9.14 -20.29
N ILE A 5 -33.58 -9.12 -19.05
CA ILE A 5 -34.11 -9.97 -17.97
C ILE A 5 -34.52 -9.09 -16.79
N GLU A 6 -35.56 -9.51 -16.08
CA GLU A 6 -35.92 -8.92 -14.79
C GLU A 6 -35.05 -9.55 -13.71
N ILE A 7 -34.35 -8.72 -12.96
CA ILE A 7 -33.62 -9.13 -11.77
C ILE A 7 -34.15 -8.37 -10.55
N GLU A 8 -34.21 -9.09 -9.45
CA GLU A 8 -34.49 -8.57 -8.13
C GLU A 8 -33.16 -8.20 -7.49
N LEU A 9 -32.88 -6.90 -7.35
CA LEU A 9 -31.69 -6.44 -6.64
C LEU A 9 -32.09 -5.83 -5.30
N SER A 10 -31.26 -6.09 -4.31
CA SER A 10 -31.32 -5.41 -3.02
C SER A 10 -31.23 -3.90 -3.26
N GLY A 11 -32.31 -3.16 -2.97
CA GLY A 11 -32.39 -1.73 -3.30
C GLY A 11 -31.29 -0.92 -2.61
N VAL A 12 -30.62 -0.03 -3.35
CA VAL A 12 -29.88 1.07 -2.74
C VAL A 12 -30.90 2.15 -2.39
N SER A 13 -31.17 2.34 -1.10
CA SER A 13 -31.97 3.48 -0.64
C SER A 13 -31.29 4.78 -1.07
N LEU A 14 -32.06 5.62 -1.76
CA LEU A 14 -31.79 7.05 -1.89
C LEU A 14 -31.58 7.60 -0.48
N GLY A 15 -30.35 7.96 -0.17
CA GLY A 15 -30.02 8.62 1.08
C GLY A 15 -30.85 9.89 1.22
N PHE A 16 -31.53 10.06 2.34
CA PHE A 16 -32.01 11.37 2.73
C PHE A 16 -30.76 12.19 3.04
N GLU A 17 -30.40 13.12 2.14
CA GLU A 17 -29.38 14.12 2.44
C GLU A 17 -30.00 15.12 3.43
N ILE A 18 -29.79 14.86 4.72
CA ILE A 18 -30.09 15.83 5.77
C ILE A 18 -29.00 16.89 5.66
N MET A 19 -29.36 18.08 5.19
CA MET A 19 -28.46 19.23 5.15
C MET A 19 -28.18 19.68 6.60
N THR A 20 -27.10 19.17 7.20
CA THR A 20 -26.71 19.48 8.58
C THR A 20 -25.72 20.66 8.63
N PRO A 21 -25.80 21.52 9.66
CA PRO A 21 -24.82 22.59 9.90
C PRO A 21 -23.39 22.04 10.08
N PRO A 22 -22.34 22.82 9.73
CA PRO A 22 -20.95 22.40 9.88
C PRO A 22 -20.62 22.10 11.35
N GLY A 23 -20.01 20.92 11.59
CA GLY A 23 -19.68 20.40 12.92
C GLY A 23 -20.56 19.23 13.41
N LEU A 24 -21.58 18.83 12.64
CA LEU A 24 -22.47 17.68 12.95
C LEU A 24 -22.45 16.57 11.87
N GLU A 25 -21.49 16.62 10.95
CA GLU A 25 -21.38 15.71 9.81
C GLU A 25 -21.23 14.24 10.23
N GLU A 26 -20.42 13.96 11.25
CA GLU A 26 -20.19 12.60 11.77
C GLU A 26 -21.46 11.98 12.38
N MET A 27 -22.25 12.81 13.09
CA MET A 27 -23.49 12.39 13.73
C MET A 27 -24.61 12.12 12.70
N SER A 28 -24.62 12.87 11.59
CA SER A 28 -25.52 12.64 10.47
C SER A 28 -25.27 11.28 9.78
N GLY A 29 -23.99 10.88 9.67
CA GLY A 29 -23.59 9.59 9.12
C GLY A 29 -24.08 8.42 9.98
N GLN A 30 -23.93 8.53 11.30
CA GLN A 30 -24.44 7.54 12.26
C GLN A 30 -25.97 7.44 12.27
N LEU A 31 -26.69 8.57 12.22
CA LEU A 31 -28.16 8.58 12.17
C LEU A 31 -28.70 7.93 10.89
N ASN A 32 -28.06 8.16 9.74
CA ASN A 32 -28.41 7.50 8.49
C ASN A 32 -28.18 5.98 8.55
N GLN A 33 -27.11 5.52 9.22
CA GLN A 33 -26.88 4.09 9.43
C GLN A 33 -27.92 3.46 10.37
N MET A 34 -28.26 4.12 11.48
CA MET A 34 -29.33 3.67 12.39
C MET A 34 -30.70 3.61 11.70
N PHE A 35 -31.03 4.59 10.85
CA PHE A 35 -32.30 4.62 10.13
C PHE A 35 -32.44 3.46 9.13
N ARG A 36 -31.33 3.10 8.44
CA ARG A 36 -31.28 1.91 7.57
C ARG A 36 -31.47 0.60 8.35
N GLN A 37 -30.98 0.55 9.58
CA GLN A 37 -31.06 -0.63 10.45
C GLN A 37 -32.47 -0.80 11.07
N LEU A 38 -33.17 0.30 11.36
CA LEU A 38 -34.54 0.33 11.87
C LEU A 38 -35.61 0.14 10.79
N ALA A 39 -35.35 0.58 9.54
CA ALA A 39 -36.32 0.51 8.45
C ALA A 39 -36.61 -0.91 7.93
N GLY A 40 -35.95 -1.93 8.47
CA GLY A 40 -36.10 -3.32 8.04
C GLY A 40 -35.52 -3.55 6.63
N SER A 41 -35.07 -4.77 6.39
CA SER A 41 -34.54 -5.24 5.11
C SER A 41 -35.44 -4.78 3.94
N GLN A 42 -34.86 -3.93 3.08
CA GLN A 42 -35.51 -3.35 1.92
C GLN A 42 -35.99 -4.46 0.98
N HIS A 43 -37.23 -4.37 0.51
CA HIS A 43 -37.73 -5.29 -0.50
C HIS A 43 -36.89 -5.18 -1.78
N PRO A 44 -36.51 -6.31 -2.39
CA PRO A 44 -35.76 -6.29 -3.63
C PRO A 44 -36.55 -5.53 -4.71
N LYS A 45 -35.90 -4.55 -5.33
CA LYS A 45 -36.51 -3.76 -6.39
C LYS A 45 -36.30 -4.50 -7.69
N ARG A 46 -37.40 -4.90 -8.33
CA ARG A 46 -37.38 -5.49 -9.68
C ARG A 46 -36.97 -4.42 -10.68
N GLN A 47 -35.90 -4.66 -11.41
CA GLN A 47 -35.51 -3.84 -12.56
C GLN A 47 -35.21 -4.70 -13.78
N LYS A 48 -35.65 -4.21 -14.94
CA LYS A 48 -35.28 -4.78 -16.25
C LYS A 48 -33.93 -4.23 -16.65
N VAL A 49 -32.98 -5.13 -16.88
CA VAL A 49 -31.63 -4.79 -17.35
C VAL A 49 -31.20 -5.78 -18.43
N ARG A 50 -30.21 -5.39 -19.23
CA ARG A 50 -29.60 -6.30 -20.20
C ARG A 50 -28.84 -7.41 -19.48
N ILE A 51 -28.83 -8.62 -20.02
CA ILE A 51 -28.13 -9.78 -19.41
C ILE A 51 -26.66 -9.46 -19.04
N ARG A 52 -25.94 -8.73 -19.88
CA ARG A 52 -24.53 -8.35 -19.61
C ARG A 52 -24.36 -7.45 -18.38
N GLU A 53 -25.33 -6.59 -18.10
CA GLU A 53 -25.33 -5.71 -16.93
C GLU A 53 -25.86 -6.46 -15.71
N ALA A 54 -26.91 -7.27 -15.90
CA ALA A 54 -27.46 -8.14 -14.88
C ALA A 54 -26.39 -9.05 -14.26
N GLN A 55 -25.54 -9.64 -15.09
CA GLN A 55 -24.46 -10.51 -14.63
C GLN A 55 -23.48 -9.76 -13.71
N LYS A 56 -23.10 -8.52 -14.06
CA LYS A 56 -22.20 -7.71 -13.21
C LYS A 56 -22.85 -7.37 -11.87
N LEU A 57 -24.11 -6.93 -11.90
CA LEU A 57 -24.86 -6.53 -10.71
C LEU A 57 -25.11 -7.71 -9.76
N LEU A 58 -25.48 -8.87 -10.30
CA LEU A 58 -25.70 -10.09 -9.51
C LEU A 58 -24.40 -10.64 -8.91
N ILE A 59 -23.28 -10.59 -9.65
CA ILE A 59 -21.98 -10.98 -9.10
C ILE A 59 -21.58 -10.07 -7.94
N GLU A 60 -21.80 -8.76 -8.06
CA GLU A 60 -21.50 -7.81 -6.99
C GLU A 60 -22.36 -8.07 -5.74
N GLU A 61 -23.68 -8.28 -5.91
CA GLU A 61 -24.58 -8.58 -4.79
C GLU A 61 -24.24 -9.90 -4.09
N GLU A 62 -24.03 -10.97 -4.84
CA GLU A 62 -23.67 -12.27 -4.25
C GLU A 62 -22.27 -12.26 -3.63
N SER A 63 -21.34 -11.50 -4.19
CA SER A 63 -20.01 -11.31 -3.58
C SER A 63 -20.12 -10.67 -2.20
N LEU A 64 -21.00 -9.69 -2.01
CA LEU A 64 -21.22 -9.05 -0.70
C LEU A 64 -21.80 -10.00 0.33
N LYS A 65 -22.68 -10.94 -0.07
CA LYS A 65 -23.25 -11.95 0.84
C LYS A 65 -22.24 -13.00 1.29
N LEU A 66 -21.22 -13.26 0.47
CA LEU A 66 -20.16 -14.24 0.75
C LEU A 66 -19.04 -13.69 1.63
N VAL A 67 -18.97 -12.37 1.83
CA VAL A 67 -17.95 -11.74 2.67
C VAL A 67 -18.46 -11.67 4.12
N ASN A 68 -17.79 -12.41 5.00
CA ASN A 68 -17.93 -12.22 6.43
C ASN A 68 -16.92 -11.16 6.88
N ASP A 69 -17.40 -9.94 7.13
CA ASP A 69 -16.55 -8.81 7.52
C ASP A 69 -15.75 -9.06 8.81
N ASP A 70 -16.29 -9.82 9.76
CA ASP A 70 -15.62 -10.09 11.03
C ASP A 70 -14.50 -11.11 10.86
N GLU A 71 -14.75 -12.17 10.08
CA GLU A 71 -13.70 -13.12 9.71
C GLU A 71 -12.61 -12.46 8.87
N LEU A 72 -12.99 -11.60 7.91
CA LEU A 72 -12.06 -10.86 7.07
C LEU A 72 -11.15 -9.95 7.90
N LYS A 73 -11.72 -9.19 8.86
CA LYS A 73 -10.94 -8.35 9.78
C LYS A 73 -9.98 -9.19 10.61
N SER A 74 -10.46 -10.29 11.21
CA SER A 74 -9.62 -11.18 12.01
C SER A 74 -8.44 -11.71 11.20
N ARG A 75 -8.69 -12.20 9.98
CA ARG A 75 -7.65 -12.72 9.10
C ARG A 75 -6.66 -11.64 8.64
N ALA A 76 -7.15 -10.42 8.40
CA ALA A 76 -6.29 -9.30 8.03
C ALA A 76 -5.37 -8.88 9.19
N LEU A 77 -5.89 -8.84 10.42
CA LEU A 77 -5.08 -8.58 11.61
C LEU A 77 -4.01 -9.67 11.79
N GLU A 78 -4.41 -10.95 11.73
CA GLU A 78 -3.48 -12.08 11.84
C GLU A 78 -2.39 -12.03 10.77
N ALA A 79 -2.74 -11.73 9.52
CA ALA A 79 -1.76 -11.60 8.43
C ALA A 79 -0.77 -10.44 8.66
N VAL A 80 -1.23 -9.31 9.21
CA VAL A 80 -0.32 -8.20 9.55
C VAL A 80 0.61 -8.59 10.70
N GLU A 81 0.10 -9.29 11.71
CA GLU A 81 0.91 -9.69 12.87
C GLU A 81 1.93 -10.76 12.51
N GLN A 82 1.56 -11.77 11.72
CA GLN A 82 2.42 -12.94 11.43
C GLN A 82 3.31 -12.76 10.20
N ASP A 83 2.81 -12.10 9.15
CA ASP A 83 3.48 -11.97 7.85
C ASP A 83 3.81 -10.51 7.48
N GLY A 84 3.55 -9.56 8.39
CA GLY A 84 3.76 -8.15 8.15
C GLY A 84 5.22 -7.81 7.85
N ILE A 85 5.44 -7.00 6.82
CA ILE A 85 6.75 -6.45 6.47
C ILE A 85 6.67 -4.93 6.44
N VAL A 86 7.56 -4.27 7.19
CA VAL A 86 7.71 -2.81 7.19
C VAL A 86 9.08 -2.45 6.62
N PHE A 87 9.09 -1.69 5.52
CA PHE A 87 10.30 -1.17 4.91
C PHE A 87 10.51 0.31 5.31
N ILE A 88 11.60 0.60 6.02
CA ILE A 88 12.00 1.94 6.43
C ILE A 88 13.13 2.41 5.53
N ASP A 89 12.83 3.28 4.57
CA ASP A 89 13.85 3.81 3.67
C ASP A 89 14.57 5.03 4.29
N GLU A 90 15.76 5.32 3.78
CA GLU A 90 16.59 6.47 4.17
C GLU A 90 16.80 6.63 5.70
N ILE A 91 16.94 5.52 6.43
CA ILE A 91 17.17 5.53 7.90
C ILE A 91 18.48 6.25 8.26
N ASP A 92 19.41 6.38 7.32
CA ASP A 92 20.67 7.10 7.48
C ASP A 92 20.48 8.62 7.66
N LYS A 93 19.30 9.17 7.29
CA LYS A 93 18.96 10.59 7.48
C LYS A 93 18.63 10.97 8.92
N ILE A 94 18.16 10.00 9.71
CA ILE A 94 17.84 10.20 11.14
C ILE A 94 19.01 9.82 12.06
N ALA A 95 20.09 9.23 11.51
CA ALA A 95 21.34 9.04 12.23
C ALA A 95 22.06 10.38 12.47
N ARG A 96 22.83 10.47 13.56
CA ARG A 96 23.69 11.64 13.80
C ARG A 96 24.79 11.69 12.74
N ARG A 97 25.16 12.90 12.29
CA ARG A 97 26.32 13.06 11.38
C ARG A 97 27.59 13.09 12.23
N SER A 98 28.58 12.29 11.85
CA SER A 98 29.87 12.28 12.54
C SER A 98 30.52 13.68 12.42
N GLY A 99 30.71 14.39 13.54
CA GLY A 99 31.44 15.66 13.60
C GLY A 99 30.60 16.94 13.82
N GLU A 100 29.27 16.86 13.90
CA GLU A 100 28.43 18.00 14.33
C GLU A 100 28.38 18.08 15.87
N ILE A 101 28.64 19.28 16.41
CA ILE A 101 28.49 19.58 17.85
C ILE A 101 26.99 19.61 18.16
N ALA A 102 26.58 18.92 19.23
CA ALA A 102 25.20 18.78 19.67
C ALA A 102 24.43 20.12 19.61
N GLY A 103 23.57 20.25 18.60
CA GLY A 103 22.69 21.40 18.38
C GLY A 103 21.23 20.96 18.38
N GLY A 104 20.29 21.92 18.41
CA GLY A 104 18.84 21.63 18.54
C GLY A 104 18.23 20.73 17.45
N ALA A 105 18.86 20.61 16.27
CA ALA A 105 18.41 19.71 15.20
C ALA A 105 18.68 18.22 15.50
N ASP A 106 19.65 17.90 16.37
CA ASP A 106 20.00 16.51 16.71
C ASP A 106 18.96 15.85 17.62
N VAL A 107 18.28 16.65 18.45
CA VAL A 107 17.21 16.18 19.35
C VAL A 107 16.03 15.65 18.55
N SER A 108 15.70 16.31 17.43
CA SER A 108 14.59 15.89 16.57
C SER A 108 14.88 14.57 15.83
N ARG A 109 16.11 14.36 15.35
CA ARG A 109 16.48 13.13 14.63
C ARG A 109 16.55 11.92 15.55
N GLU A 110 17.11 12.10 16.74
CA GLU A 110 17.12 11.05 17.77
C GLU A 110 15.71 10.74 18.28
N GLY A 111 14.85 11.77 18.39
CA GLY A 111 13.43 11.61 18.71
C GLY A 111 12.73 10.63 17.77
N VAL A 112 12.91 10.78 16.45
CA VAL A 112 12.32 9.85 15.47
C VAL A 112 12.80 8.41 15.68
N GLN A 113 14.08 8.21 15.98
CA GLN A 113 14.59 6.86 16.28
C GLN A 113 13.94 6.27 17.53
N ARG A 114 13.77 7.07 18.60
CA ARG A 114 13.12 6.64 19.84
C ARG A 114 11.64 6.33 19.65
N ASP A 115 10.95 7.11 18.81
CA ASP A 115 9.55 6.90 18.48
C ASP A 115 9.33 5.63 17.64
N LEU A 116 10.35 5.20 16.89
CA LEU A 116 10.34 3.93 16.14
C LEU A 116 10.61 2.70 17.03
N LEU A 117 11.27 2.87 18.18
CA LEU A 117 11.62 1.74 19.04
C LEU A 117 10.40 0.91 19.46
N PRO A 118 9.30 1.47 19.99
CA PRO A 118 8.15 0.67 20.41
C PRO A 118 7.59 -0.23 19.30
N LEU A 119 7.64 0.23 18.04
CA LEU A 119 7.15 -0.57 16.90
C LEU A 119 8.06 -1.77 16.63
N ILE A 120 9.38 -1.58 16.70
CA ILE A 120 10.36 -2.62 16.42
C ILE A 120 10.56 -3.56 17.63
N GLU A 121 10.37 -3.06 18.85
CA GLU A 121 10.51 -3.84 20.08
C GLU A 121 9.28 -4.72 20.39
N GLY A 122 8.13 -4.39 19.79
CA GLY A 122 6.84 -5.02 20.08
C GLY A 122 5.94 -4.07 20.87
N SER A 123 4.87 -3.61 20.24
CA SER A 123 3.84 -2.79 20.88
C SER A 123 2.47 -3.11 20.29
N THR A 124 1.42 -2.72 21.02
CA THR A 124 0.05 -2.82 20.55
C THR A 124 -0.39 -1.49 19.96
N VAL A 125 -0.71 -1.49 18.66
CA VAL A 125 -1.16 -0.30 17.92
C VAL A 125 -2.66 -0.42 17.65
N SER A 126 -3.42 0.62 17.99
CA SER A 126 -4.86 0.68 17.69
C SER A 126 -5.09 1.13 16.25
N THR A 127 -5.86 0.35 15.49
CA THR A 127 -6.27 0.67 14.13
C THR A 127 -7.80 0.67 14.03
N ARG A 128 -8.34 1.19 12.91
CA ARG A 128 -9.78 1.13 12.62
C ARG A 128 -10.35 -0.28 12.50
N TYR A 129 -9.49 -1.29 12.36
CA TYR A 129 -9.87 -2.70 12.21
C TYR A 129 -9.72 -3.52 13.48
N GLY A 130 -9.03 -2.98 14.49
CA GLY A 130 -8.69 -3.69 15.72
C GLY A 130 -7.31 -3.32 16.24
N LEU A 131 -6.92 -3.99 17.31
CA LEU A 131 -5.56 -3.90 17.87
C LEU A 131 -4.62 -4.77 17.02
N VAL A 132 -3.40 -4.28 16.80
CA VAL A 132 -2.32 -5.00 16.10
C VAL A 132 -1.10 -5.09 17.00
N HIS A 133 -0.57 -6.29 17.18
CA HIS A 133 0.68 -6.55 17.89
C HIS A 133 1.87 -6.58 16.91
N THR A 134 2.91 -5.78 17.17
CA THR A 134 4.04 -5.65 16.23
C THR A 134 5.18 -6.63 16.47
N ASP A 135 5.05 -7.55 17.45
CA ASP A 135 6.11 -8.46 17.92
C ASP A 135 6.74 -9.34 16.82
N HIS A 136 5.97 -9.70 15.80
CA HIS A 136 6.38 -10.63 14.73
C HIS A 136 6.49 -9.96 13.35
N ILE A 137 6.36 -8.64 13.28
CA ILE A 137 6.52 -7.89 12.04
C ILE A 137 8.01 -7.83 11.65
N LEU A 138 8.31 -8.15 10.40
CA LEU A 138 9.66 -8.02 9.84
C LEU A 138 9.95 -6.56 9.47
N PHE A 139 10.94 -5.96 10.13
CA PHE A 139 11.43 -4.63 9.76
C PHE A 139 12.67 -4.72 8.87
N ILE A 140 12.63 -4.04 7.74
CA ILE A 140 13.75 -3.89 6.81
C ILE A 140 14.08 -2.40 6.73
N ALA A 141 15.24 -2.00 7.24
CA ALA A 141 15.71 -0.63 7.13
C ALA A 141 16.76 -0.50 6.02
N SER A 142 16.64 0.54 5.20
CA SER A 142 17.55 0.87 4.12
C SER A 142 18.12 2.26 4.32
N GLY A 143 19.34 2.48 3.83
CA GLY A 143 20.02 3.77 3.88
C GLY A 143 21.30 3.72 3.06
N ALA A 144 21.69 4.86 2.50
CA ALA A 144 22.90 4.92 1.68
C ALA A 144 24.17 5.11 2.53
N PHE A 145 24.04 5.66 3.75
CA PHE A 145 25.11 5.80 4.74
C PHE A 145 26.37 6.51 4.17
N HIS A 146 26.17 7.53 3.34
CA HIS A 146 27.26 8.33 2.76
C HIS A 146 27.89 9.30 3.77
N VAL A 147 27.08 9.86 4.68
CA VAL A 147 27.46 10.93 5.63
C VAL A 147 27.33 10.49 7.10
N SER A 148 26.72 9.34 7.33
CA SER A 148 26.50 8.71 8.63
C SER A 148 26.83 7.24 8.49
N LYS A 149 27.11 6.58 9.61
CA LYS A 149 27.36 5.15 9.67
C LYS A 149 26.21 4.47 10.44
N PRO A 150 25.98 3.16 10.23
CA PRO A 150 25.03 2.42 11.06
C PRO A 150 25.34 2.49 12.57
N SER A 151 26.61 2.73 12.94
CA SER A 151 27.04 2.95 14.32
C SER A 151 26.56 4.28 14.92
N ASP A 152 26.11 5.23 14.09
CA ASP A 152 25.63 6.55 14.51
C ASP A 152 24.12 6.56 14.85
N LEU A 153 23.45 5.41 14.69
CA LEU A 153 22.11 5.16 15.23
C LEU A 153 22.18 4.95 16.75
N ILE A 154 21.07 5.14 17.46
CA ILE A 154 21.02 4.89 18.90
C ILE A 154 21.29 3.40 19.20
N PRO A 155 22.00 3.07 20.31
CA PRO A 155 22.36 1.69 20.64
C PRO A 155 21.18 0.72 20.67
N GLU A 156 20.01 1.18 21.13
CA GLU A 156 18.76 0.42 21.22
C GLU A 156 18.32 -0.06 19.83
N LEU A 157 18.32 0.84 18.85
CA LEU A 157 17.89 0.56 17.48
C LEU A 157 18.91 -0.35 16.76
N GLN A 158 20.21 -0.18 17.04
CA GLN A 158 21.24 -1.07 16.51
C GLN A 158 21.06 -2.51 17.01
N GLY A 159 20.66 -2.69 18.27
CA GLY A 159 20.41 -4.02 18.85
C GLY A 159 19.23 -4.75 18.19
N ARG A 160 18.28 -4.01 17.63
CA ARG A 160 17.10 -4.55 16.93
C ARG A 160 17.30 -4.76 15.43
N LEU A 161 18.41 -4.28 14.87
CA LEU A 161 18.81 -4.48 13.48
C LEU A 161 20.10 -5.33 13.37
N PRO A 162 20.06 -6.62 13.80
CA PRO A 162 21.26 -7.45 13.88
C PRO A 162 21.78 -7.90 12.51
N ILE A 163 20.88 -8.10 11.54
CA ILE A 163 21.25 -8.54 10.19
C ILE A 163 21.65 -7.31 9.38
N ARG A 164 22.89 -7.30 8.90
CA ARG A 164 23.44 -6.22 8.06
C ARG A 164 23.86 -6.78 6.72
N VAL A 165 23.42 -6.12 5.65
CA VAL A 165 23.78 -6.45 4.27
C VAL A 165 24.16 -5.18 3.54
N GLU A 166 25.18 -5.27 2.70
CA GLU A 166 25.63 -4.17 1.84
C GLU A 166 25.33 -4.54 0.38
N LEU A 167 24.59 -3.68 -0.32
CA LEU A 167 24.28 -3.86 -1.73
C LEU A 167 25.33 -3.16 -2.59
N LYS A 168 25.73 -3.83 -3.68
CA LYS A 168 26.71 -3.28 -4.62
C LYS A 168 26.04 -2.30 -5.59
N ALA A 169 26.79 -1.29 -6.02
CA ALA A 169 26.37 -0.43 -7.11
C ALA A 169 26.18 -1.24 -8.41
N LEU A 170 25.17 -0.87 -9.20
CA LEU A 170 24.86 -1.53 -10.46
C LEU A 170 25.90 -1.21 -11.54
N SER A 171 26.36 -2.25 -12.23
CA SER A 171 27.22 -2.12 -13.42
C SER A 171 26.40 -1.88 -14.69
N SER A 172 27.07 -1.55 -15.80
CA SER A 172 26.40 -1.43 -17.11
C SER A 172 25.77 -2.75 -17.55
N ASP A 173 26.39 -3.88 -17.22
CA ASP A 173 25.87 -5.21 -17.52
C ASP A 173 24.62 -5.51 -16.69
N ASP A 174 24.60 -5.11 -15.41
CA ASP A 174 23.41 -5.27 -14.57
C ASP A 174 22.22 -4.48 -15.11
N PHE A 175 22.43 -3.28 -15.66
CA PHE A 175 21.35 -2.53 -16.31
C PHE A 175 20.76 -3.26 -17.53
N ILE A 176 21.60 -3.90 -18.34
CA ILE A 176 21.13 -4.71 -19.48
C ILE A 176 20.25 -5.85 -18.98
N ARG A 177 20.66 -6.52 -17.91
CA ARG A 177 19.90 -7.60 -17.26
C ARG A 177 18.58 -7.08 -16.71
N ILE A 178 18.57 -5.98 -15.96
CA ILE A 178 17.36 -5.32 -15.43
C ILE A 178 16.36 -4.97 -16.54
N LEU A 179 16.85 -4.56 -17.71
CA LEU A 179 16.00 -4.20 -18.84
C LEU A 179 15.43 -5.41 -19.59
N THR A 180 15.92 -6.64 -19.38
CA THR A 180 15.58 -7.80 -20.24
C THR A 180 15.13 -9.04 -19.50
N GLU A 181 15.71 -9.32 -18.33
CA GLU A 181 15.49 -10.55 -17.55
C GLU A 181 14.22 -10.48 -16.68
N PRO A 182 13.96 -9.43 -15.87
CA PRO A 182 12.77 -9.36 -15.02
C PRO A 182 11.49 -9.53 -15.83
N GLU A 183 10.52 -10.24 -15.23
CA GLU A 183 9.24 -10.58 -15.85
C GLU A 183 8.52 -9.34 -16.40
N ASN A 184 8.54 -8.27 -15.61
CA ASN A 184 7.97 -6.96 -15.93
C ASN A 184 9.06 -5.92 -16.21
N SER A 185 10.12 -6.28 -16.91
CA SER A 185 11.15 -5.32 -17.33
C SER A 185 10.57 -4.24 -18.27
N LEU A 186 11.18 -3.04 -18.25
CA LEU A 186 10.71 -1.89 -19.04
C LEU A 186 10.57 -2.22 -20.53
N THR A 187 11.50 -2.99 -21.12
CA THR A 187 11.41 -3.34 -22.55
C THR A 187 10.20 -4.21 -22.86
N ARG A 188 9.82 -5.12 -21.96
CA ARG A 188 8.61 -5.94 -22.09
C ARG A 188 7.34 -5.12 -21.90
N GLN A 189 7.34 -4.22 -20.90
CA GLN A 189 6.22 -3.29 -20.68
C GLN A 189 5.97 -2.42 -21.91
N TYR A 190 7.01 -1.78 -22.48
CA TYR A 190 6.86 -0.95 -23.68
C TYR A 190 6.43 -1.73 -24.91
N ARG A 191 6.91 -2.97 -25.08
CA ARG A 191 6.45 -3.85 -26.16
C ARG A 191 4.96 -4.17 -26.02
N ALA A 192 4.50 -4.50 -24.81
CA ALA A 192 3.10 -4.78 -24.54
C ALA A 192 2.23 -3.53 -24.74
N LEU A 193 2.64 -2.38 -24.20
CA LEU A 193 1.92 -1.11 -24.34
C LEU A 193 1.76 -0.68 -25.80
N LEU A 194 2.80 -0.77 -26.63
CA LEU A 194 2.68 -0.37 -28.04
C LEU A 194 1.92 -1.39 -28.88
N SER A 195 1.90 -2.66 -28.47
CA SER A 195 1.12 -3.69 -29.17
C SER A 195 -0.39 -3.45 -29.11
N THR A 196 -0.88 -2.72 -28.10
CA THR A 196 -2.31 -2.35 -28.04
C THR A 196 -2.72 -1.41 -29.17
N GLU A 197 -1.77 -0.64 -29.69
CA GLU A 197 -1.94 0.25 -30.85
C GLU A 197 -1.56 -0.43 -32.18
N GLY A 198 -1.35 -1.75 -32.17
CA GLY A 198 -0.89 -2.50 -33.33
C GLY A 198 0.57 -2.26 -33.71
N VAL A 199 1.35 -1.57 -32.86
CA VAL A 199 2.77 -1.27 -33.11
C VAL A 199 3.64 -2.39 -32.54
N THR A 200 4.40 -3.07 -33.40
CA THR A 200 5.36 -4.10 -32.96
C THR A 200 6.71 -3.47 -32.64
N LEU A 201 7.03 -3.32 -31.35
CA LEU A 201 8.34 -2.83 -30.89
C LEU A 201 9.33 -3.97 -30.61
N LYS A 202 10.47 -3.93 -31.30
CA LYS A 202 11.62 -4.82 -31.03
C LYS A 202 12.80 -3.99 -30.55
N PHE A 203 13.39 -4.42 -29.43
CA PHE A 203 14.62 -3.84 -28.91
C PHE A 203 15.78 -4.72 -29.35
N GLU A 204 16.63 -4.18 -30.23
CA GLU A 204 17.86 -4.84 -30.66
C GLU A 204 18.89 -4.85 -29.53
N ALA A 205 19.72 -5.91 -29.47
CA ALA A 205 20.71 -6.10 -28.40
C ALA A 205 21.67 -4.91 -28.27
N ASP A 206 22.11 -4.35 -29.40
CA ASP A 206 22.99 -3.17 -29.44
C ASP A 206 22.30 -1.90 -28.92
N GLY A 207 20.98 -1.80 -29.11
CA GLY A 207 20.16 -0.70 -28.60
C GLY A 207 20.05 -0.72 -27.07
N ILE A 208 19.95 -1.92 -26.48
CA ILE A 208 19.89 -2.11 -25.01
C ILE A 208 21.28 -1.96 -24.38
N ARG A 209 22.33 -2.44 -25.08
CA ARG A 209 23.73 -2.33 -24.65
C ARG A 209 24.27 -0.92 -24.68
N ARG A 210 23.60 0.01 -25.36
CA ARG A 210 23.98 1.41 -25.36
C ARG A 210 23.42 2.05 -24.09
N PRO A 211 24.22 2.22 -23.01
CA PRO A 211 23.72 2.90 -21.82
C PRO A 211 23.23 4.29 -22.20
N PRO A 212 22.18 4.82 -21.55
CA PRO A 212 21.76 6.19 -21.76
C PRO A 212 22.99 7.09 -21.56
N ARG A 213 23.35 7.87 -22.59
CA ARG A 213 24.34 8.95 -22.47
C ARG A 213 23.84 9.84 -21.34
N ARG A 214 24.52 9.78 -20.18
CA ARG A 214 24.31 10.60 -18.98
C ARG A 214 23.07 11.49 -19.06
N SER A 215 21.96 11.06 -18.45
CA SER A 215 20.93 12.02 -18.09
C SER A 215 21.60 13.05 -17.16
N PRO A 216 21.61 14.35 -17.49
CA PRO A 216 22.24 15.34 -16.63
C PRO A 216 21.51 15.33 -15.29
N ARG A 217 22.29 15.18 -14.21
CA ARG A 217 21.81 15.28 -12.83
C ARG A 217 20.90 16.51 -12.70
N ARG A 218 19.67 16.31 -12.26
CA ARG A 218 18.90 17.36 -11.57
C ARG A 218 19.07 17.16 -10.09
#